data_AF-A0A7C5EHC6-F1
#
_entry.id   AF-A0A7C5EHC6-F1
#
_cell.length_a   1.000
_cell.length_b   1.000
_cell.length_c   1.000
_cell.angle_alpha   90.00
_cell.angle_beta   90.00
_cell.angle_gamma   90.00
#
_symmetry.space_group_name_H-M   'P 1'
#
loop_
_entity.id
_entity.type
_entity.pdbx_description
1 polymer ?
#
loop_
_entity_poly.entity_id
_entity_poly.type
_entity_poly.pdbx_seq_one_letter_code
_entity_poly.pdbx_strand_id
1 'polypeptide(L)'
;EERMAKLDSQLPSITSCVVTVEASKTFPNGTSEYTVKAVLHLVRDEVLVQTETANDPKEAVREVFNHLKRRAHEFFEKLQS
;
A
#
# COMPACT_ATOMS: atom_id res chain seq x y z
N GLU A 1 8.17 -4.30 7.75
CA GLU A 1 7.53 -5.54 8.26
C GLU A 1 6.48 -5.30 9.35
N GLU A 2 6.73 -4.51 10.41
CA GLU A 2 5.76 -4.31 11.51
C GLU A 2 4.34 -3.87 11.10
N ARG A 3 4.18 -3.09 10.03
CA ARG A 3 2.86 -2.63 9.57
C ARG A 3 2.01 -3.72 8.92
N MET A 4 2.64 -4.75 8.33
CA MET A 4 1.89 -5.86 7.72
C MET A 4 1.21 -6.73 8.77
N ALA A 5 1.86 -6.99 9.91
CA ALA A 5 1.28 -7.80 10.98
C ALA A 5 -0.01 -7.19 11.55
N LYS A 6 -0.14 -5.85 11.55
CA LYS A 6 -1.38 -5.16 11.90
C LYS A 6 -2.45 -5.19 10.80
N LEU A 7 -2.04 -5.40 9.54
CA LEU A 7 -2.94 -5.50 8.40
C LEU A 7 -3.56 -6.90 8.34
N ASP A 8 -2.73 -7.92 8.58
CA ASP A 8 -3.08 -9.34 8.59
C ASP A 8 -4.15 -9.67 9.65
N SER A 9 -4.03 -9.10 10.85
CA SER A 9 -5.02 -9.31 11.93
C SER A 9 -6.39 -8.66 11.69
N GLN A 10 -6.49 -7.70 10.77
CA GLN A 10 -7.75 -7.00 10.45
C GLN A 10 -8.42 -7.52 9.17
N LEU A 11 -7.68 -8.24 8.34
CA LEU A 11 -8.11 -8.69 7.03
C LEU A 11 -7.58 -10.12 6.81
N PRO A 12 -8.27 -11.16 7.32
CA PRO A 12 -7.81 -12.56 7.34
C PRO A 12 -7.64 -13.20 5.94
N SER A 13 -7.80 -12.40 4.89
CA SER A 13 -7.80 -12.83 3.50
C SER A 13 -6.78 -12.04 2.67
N ILE A 14 -5.81 -11.42 3.33
CA ILE A 14 -4.56 -10.99 2.71
C ILE A 14 -3.62 -12.19 2.66
N THR A 15 -3.11 -12.52 1.49
CA THR A 15 -2.17 -13.64 1.31
C THR A 15 -0.72 -13.15 1.29
N SER A 16 -0.46 -11.95 0.77
CA SER A 16 0.85 -11.31 0.77
C SER A 16 0.73 -9.82 0.46
N CYS A 17 1.69 -9.01 0.92
CA CYS A 17 1.81 -7.61 0.53
C CYS A 17 3.27 -7.31 0.18
N VAL A 18 3.49 -6.84 -1.04
CA VAL A 18 4.80 -6.45 -1.56
C VAL A 18 4.80 -4.94 -1.75
N VAL A 19 5.73 -4.25 -1.09
CA VAL A 19 5.89 -2.81 -1.25
C VAL A 19 7.23 -2.54 -1.90
N THR A 20 7.19 -1.86 -3.04
CA THR A 20 8.35 -1.44 -3.83
C THR A 20 8.42 0.07 -3.86
N VAL A 21 9.55 0.63 -3.44
CA VAL A 21 9.82 2.06 -3.62
C VAL A 21 10.47 2.21 -4.99
N GLU A 22 9.75 2.80 -5.97
CA GLU A 22 10.19 2.81 -7.37
C GLU A 22 11.07 4.01 -7.70
N ALA A 23 10.88 5.18 -7.06
CA ALA A 23 11.66 6.37 -7.43
C ALA A 23 11.80 7.38 -6.29
N SER A 24 13.00 7.99 -6.19
CA SER A 24 13.24 9.23 -5.48
C SER A 24 13.70 10.29 -6.49
N LYS A 25 12.92 11.36 -6.68
CA LYS A 25 13.27 12.48 -7.54
C LYS A 25 13.65 13.68 -6.67
N THR A 26 14.91 14.09 -6.71
CA THR A 26 15.35 15.31 -6.04
C THR A 26 15.26 16.47 -7.02
N PHE A 27 14.52 17.51 -6.63
CA PHE A 27 14.32 18.72 -7.41
C PHE A 27 15.41 19.76 -7.09
N PRO A 28 15.71 20.70 -8.00
CA PRO A 28 16.73 21.74 -7.80
C PRO A 28 16.47 22.68 -6.61
N ASN A 29 15.23 22.74 -6.13
CA ASN A 29 14.82 23.49 -4.94
C ASN A 29 15.14 22.75 -3.61
N GLY A 30 15.78 21.57 -3.67
CA GLY A 30 16.11 20.75 -2.51
C GLY A 30 14.98 19.83 -2.03
N THR A 31 13.78 19.85 -2.63
CA THR A 31 12.72 18.90 -2.28
C THR A 31 12.96 17.55 -2.94
N SER A 32 12.76 16.47 -2.20
CA SER A 32 12.78 15.11 -2.76
C SER A 32 11.37 14.55 -2.78
N GLU A 33 11.00 13.94 -3.89
CA GLU A 33 9.71 13.29 -4.09
C GLU A 33 9.94 11.79 -4.18
N TYR A 34 9.16 11.02 -3.44
CA TYR A 34 9.26 9.58 -3.33
C TYR A 34 7.99 8.95 -3.86
N THR A 35 8.12 8.13 -4.88
CA THR A 35 7.03 7.31 -5.42
C THR A 35 7.16 5.89 -4.89
N VAL A 36 6.10 5.46 -4.21
CA VAL A 36 5.98 4.12 -3.61
C VAL A 36 4.84 3.40 -4.28
N LYS A 37 5.12 2.20 -4.77
CA LYS A 37 4.13 1.29 -5.33
C LYS A 37 3.98 0.09 -4.41
N ALA A 38 2.76 -0.23 -4.04
CA ALA A 38 2.45 -1.39 -3.23
C ALA A 38 1.46 -2.29 -3.95
N VAL A 39 1.73 -3.58 -3.86
CA VAL A 39 0.96 -4.68 -4.46
C VAL A 39 0.48 -5.56 -3.31
N LEU A 40 -0.83 -5.62 -3.12
CA LEU A 40 -1.48 -6.45 -2.12
C LEU A 40 -2.13 -7.63 -2.82
N HIS A 41 -1.68 -8.83 -2.49
CA HIS A 41 -2.29 -10.07 -2.91
C HIS A 41 -3.35 -10.47 -1.89
N LEU A 42 -4.57 -10.69 -2.38
CA LEU A 42 -5.72 -11.12 -1.62
C LEU A 42 -6.03 -12.59 -1.93
N VAL A 43 -7.01 -13.14 -1.21
CA VAL A 43 -7.63 -14.43 -1.56
C VAL A 43 -8.25 -14.41 -2.96
N ARG A 44 -8.42 -15.60 -3.55
CA ARG A 44 -8.98 -15.80 -4.90
C ARG A 44 -8.13 -15.18 -6.02
N ASP A 45 -6.82 -15.10 -5.81
CA ASP A 45 -5.85 -14.55 -6.77
C ASP A 45 -6.11 -13.08 -7.14
N GLU A 46 -6.89 -12.35 -6.35
CA GLU A 46 -7.12 -10.93 -6.55
C GLU A 46 -5.90 -10.11 -6.14
N VAL A 47 -5.56 -9.11 -6.96
CA VAL A 47 -4.38 -8.27 -6.75
C VAL A 47 -4.78 -6.80 -6.75
N LEU A 48 -4.51 -6.11 -5.64
CA LEU A 48 -4.68 -4.67 -5.54
C LEU A 48 -3.33 -3.98 -5.71
N VAL A 49 -3.27 -3.05 -6.65
CA VAL A 49 -2.08 -2.22 -6.88
C VAL A 49 -2.41 -0.78 -6.53
N GLN A 50 -1.54 -0.14 -5.77
CA GLN A 50 -1.64 1.26 -5.41
C GLN A 50 -0.28 1.94 -5.52
N THR A 51 -0.28 3.18 -6.00
CA THR A 51 0.93 4.01 -6.10
C THR A 51 0.66 5.34 -5.42
N GLU A 52 1.57 5.76 -4.55
CA GLU A 52 1.53 7.05 -3.87
C GLU A 52 2.84 7.80 -4.05
N THR A 53 2.73 9.12 -4.05
CA THR A 53 3.86 10.03 -4.19
C THR A 53 3.83 11.05 -3.06
N ALA A 54 4.93 11.18 -2.31
CA ALA A 54 5.05 12.19 -1.25
C ALA A 54 6.47 12.74 -1.15
N ASN A 55 6.62 13.88 -0.46
CA ASN A 55 7.94 14.48 -0.25
C ASN A 55 8.75 13.81 0.88
N ASP A 56 8.10 12.93 1.64
CA ASP A 56 8.70 12.10 2.67
C ASP A 56 8.44 10.61 2.37
N PRO A 57 9.46 9.75 2.42
CA PRO A 57 9.30 8.33 2.08
C PRO A 57 8.43 7.58 3.09
N LYS A 58 8.43 7.98 4.37
CA LYS A 58 7.58 7.35 5.39
C LYS A 58 6.12 7.75 5.20
N GLU A 59 5.88 8.98 4.75
CA GLU A 59 4.56 9.46 4.35
C GLU A 59 4.04 8.70 3.13
N ALA A 60 4.81 8.62 2.04
CA ALA A 60 4.41 7.87 0.85
C ALA A 60 4.08 6.39 1.17
N VAL A 61 4.91 5.74 1.99
CA VAL A 61 4.62 4.38 2.49
C VAL A 61 3.35 4.36 3.36
N ARG A 62 3.12 5.35 4.22
CA ARG A 62 1.91 5.38 5.05
C ARG A 62 0.64 5.51 4.21
N GLU A 63 0.64 6.44 3.26
CA GLU A 63 -0.51 6.69 2.39
C GLU A 63 -0.83 5.46 1.53
N VAL A 64 0.19 4.82 0.95
CA VAL A 64 -0.05 3.65 0.09
C VAL A 64 -0.65 2.49 0.89
N PHE A 65 -0.20 2.28 2.14
CA PHE A 65 -0.78 1.28 3.03
C PHE A 65 -2.21 1.60 3.44
N ASN A 66 -2.51 2.87 3.76
CA ASN A 66 -3.86 3.29 4.13
C ASN A 66 -4.85 3.09 2.97
N HIS A 67 -4.45 3.44 1.76
CA HIS A 67 -5.27 3.22 0.57
C HIS A 67 -5.47 1.74 0.26
N LEU A 68 -4.42 0.92 0.30
CA LEU A 68 -4.54 -0.52 0.11
C LEU A 68 -5.45 -1.16 1.16
N LYS A 69 -5.33 -0.75 2.42
CA LYS A 69 -6.19 -1.23 3.51
C LYS A 69 -7.65 -0.92 3.25
N ARG A 70 -7.98 0.32 2.85
CA ARG A 70 -9.34 0.72 2.54
C ARG A 70 -9.91 -0.10 1.38
N ARG A 71 -9.15 -0.25 0.29
CA ARG A 71 -9.58 -1.03 -0.88
C ARG A 71 -9.75 -2.51 -0.58
N ALA A 72 -8.87 -3.08 0.23
CA ALA A 72 -9.01 -4.45 0.70
C ALA A 72 -10.29 -4.59 1.55
N HIS A 73 -10.56 -3.66 2.47
CA HIS A 73 -11.79 -3.67 3.25
C HIS A 73 -13.05 -3.60 2.39
N GLU A 74 -13.11 -2.66 1.44
CA GLU A 74 -14.22 -2.55 0.47
C GLU A 74 -14.40 -3.84 -0.35
N PHE A 75 -13.30 -4.50 -0.73
CA PHE A 75 -13.34 -5.79 -1.41
C PHE A 75 -13.96 -6.88 -0.52
N PHE A 76 -13.63 -6.90 0.77
CA PHE A 76 -14.23 -7.86 1.71
C PHE A 76 -15.70 -7.61 1.96
N GLU A 77 -16.11 -6.34 2.13
CA GLU A 77 -17.53 -6.00 2.28
C GLU A 77 -18.34 -6.46 1.06
N LYS A 78 -17.79 -6.29 -0.15
CA LYS A 78 -18.41 -6.77 -1.40
C LYS A 78 -18.49 -8.29 -1.50
N LEU A 79 -17.58 -9.04 -0.87
CA LEU A 79 -17.63 -10.51 -0.86
C LEU A 79 -18.70 -11.07 0.09
N GLN A 80 -19.15 -10.28 1.07
CA GLN A 80 -20.14 -10.68 2.07
C GLN A 80 -21.57 -10.23 1.76
N SER A 81 -21.78 -9.37 0.75
CA SER A 81 -23.10 -8.94 0.25
C SER A 81 -23.54 -9.74 -0.98
#